data_AF-A0A0B2V3J2-F1
#
_entry.id   AF-A0A0B2V3J2-F1
#
_cell.length_a   1.000
_cell.length_b   1.000
_cell.length_c   1.000
_cell.angle_alpha   90.00
_cell.angle_beta   90.00
_cell.angle_gamma   90.00
#
_symmetry.space_group_name_H-M   'P 1'
#
loop_
_entity.id
_entity.type
_entity.pdbx_description
1 polymer ?
#
loop_
_entity_poly.entity_id
_entity_poly.type
_entity_poly.pdbx_seq_one_letter_code
_entity_poly.pdbx_strand_id
1 'polypeptide(L)'
;MESSSLTAEDRLRVDSLRALVRKNLSEYYDTDFNLLRWLQGHPGSVEEVAEKLNDHLKARCSSWKLDDFLSVPRRHPIHNHWKHGITGLSGVLENVIVNIEQTRKAKKSCLTAEATKLCLTGKMESSACHLTRRNPAGHEDDKILLDVKGHKIELAKRTTKSRWT
;
A
#
# COMPACT_ATOMS: atom_id res chain seq x y z
N MET A 1 5.48 -18.15 18.28
CA MET A 1 5.24 -16.72 18.00
C MET A 1 5.23 -16.02 19.34
N GLU A 2 6.21 -15.17 19.63
CA GLU A 2 6.18 -14.34 20.84
C GLU A 2 4.94 -13.45 20.79
N SER A 3 4.14 -13.47 21.85
CA SER A 3 3.02 -12.53 21.99
C SER A 3 3.62 -11.14 22.05
N SER A 4 3.34 -10.29 21.06
CA SER A 4 3.76 -8.89 21.02
C SER A 4 2.97 -8.09 22.06
N SER A 5 3.27 -8.34 23.32
CA SER A 5 2.69 -7.62 24.45
C SER A 5 3.41 -6.28 24.60
N LEU A 6 2.62 -5.21 24.66
CA LEU A 6 3.05 -3.89 25.08
C LEU A 6 3.95 -3.96 26.33
N THR A 7 5.09 -3.30 26.29
CA THR A 7 5.91 -3.13 27.50
C THR A 7 5.15 -2.28 28.52
N ALA A 8 5.53 -2.37 29.80
CA ALA A 8 4.93 -1.55 30.85
C ALA A 8 5.15 -0.05 30.57
N GLU A 9 6.32 0.31 30.03
CA GLU A 9 6.64 1.68 29.64
C GLU A 9 5.76 2.16 28.48
N ASP A 10 5.60 1.36 27.43
CA ASP A 10 4.74 1.72 26.30
C ASP A 10 3.29 1.92 26.74
N ARG A 11 2.80 1.08 27.65
CA ARG A 11 1.44 1.19 28.20
C ARG A 11 1.26 2.52 28.94
N LEU A 12 2.21 2.90 29.79
CA LEU A 12 2.18 4.18 30.50
C LEU A 12 2.20 5.38 29.53
N ARG A 13 3.02 5.32 28.49
CA ARG A 13 3.08 6.36 27.46
C ARG A 13 1.78 6.45 26.67
N VAL A 14 1.18 5.32 26.30
CA VAL A 14 -0.11 5.25 25.61
C VAL A 14 -1.22 5.84 26.47
N ASP A 15 -1.31 5.48 27.74
CA ASP A 15 -2.32 6.01 28.66
C ASP A 15 -2.17 7.52 28.87
N SER A 16 -0.92 8.00 28.97
CA SER A 16 -0.62 9.43 29.07
C SER A 16 -1.04 10.18 27.80
N LEU A 17 -0.70 9.65 26.62
CA LEU A 17 -1.10 10.23 25.34
C LEU A 17 -2.63 10.24 25.20
N ARG A 18 -3.30 9.13 25.52
CA ARG A 18 -4.76 8.98 25.49
C ARG A 18 -5.43 10.07 26.34
N ALA A 19 -4.93 10.30 27.56
CA ALA A 19 -5.47 11.33 28.43
C ALA A 19 -5.35 12.74 27.81
N LEU A 20 -4.20 13.06 27.20
CA LEU A 20 -3.93 14.38 26.59
C LEU A 20 -4.77 14.65 25.33
N VAL A 21 -5.11 13.61 24.57
CA VAL A 21 -5.89 13.77 23.31
C VAL A 21 -7.36 13.39 23.44
N ARG A 22 -7.80 12.96 24.63
CA ARG A 22 -9.14 12.40 24.90
C ARG A 22 -10.29 13.22 24.31
N LYS A 23 -10.18 14.55 24.35
CA LYS A 23 -11.23 15.45 23.85
C LYS A 23 -11.51 15.29 22.36
N ASN A 24 -10.49 14.96 21.56
CA ASN A 24 -10.59 14.86 20.10
C ASN A 24 -10.57 13.40 19.61
N LEU A 25 -10.44 12.44 20.52
CA LEU A 25 -10.28 11.03 20.19
C LEU A 25 -11.64 10.41 19.83
N SER A 26 -11.74 9.81 18.65
CA SER A 26 -12.93 9.06 18.21
C SER A 26 -12.82 7.58 18.59
N GLU A 27 -13.95 6.89 18.68
CA GLU A 27 -14.00 5.44 18.97
C GLU A 27 -13.18 4.63 17.96
N TYR A 28 -13.22 5.00 16.68
CA TYR A 28 -12.42 4.38 15.63
C TYR A 28 -10.91 4.52 15.89
N TYR A 29 -10.48 5.63 16.50
CA TYR A 29 -9.07 5.93 16.68
C TYR A 29 -8.53 5.51 18.06
N ASP A 30 -9.38 5.36 19.08
CA ASP A 30 -9.00 5.00 20.45
C ASP A 30 -8.61 3.51 20.58
N THR A 31 -7.43 3.19 20.07
CA THR A 31 -6.80 1.87 20.26
C THR A 31 -5.34 2.05 20.65
N ASP A 32 -4.82 1.13 21.47
CA ASP A 32 -3.39 1.14 21.83
C ASP A 32 -2.51 1.13 20.58
N PHE A 33 -2.87 0.33 19.57
CA PHE A 33 -2.13 0.27 18.30
C PHE A 33 -2.04 1.63 17.60
N ASN A 34 -3.14 2.38 17.51
CA ASN A 34 -3.13 3.69 16.88
C ASN A 34 -2.24 4.67 17.64
N LEU A 35 -2.39 4.73 18.96
CA LEU A 35 -1.61 5.63 19.80
C LEU A 35 -0.11 5.29 19.80
N LEU A 36 0.23 3.99 19.78
CA LEU A 36 1.61 3.54 19.62
C LEU A 36 2.24 3.98 18.30
N ARG A 37 1.49 3.93 17.18
CA ARG A 37 2.02 4.42 15.89
C ARG A 37 2.43 5.89 15.96
N TRP A 38 1.72 6.70 16.73
CA TRP A 38 2.10 8.10 16.94
C TRP A 38 3.35 8.23 17.80
N LEU A 39 3.41 7.51 18.93
CA LEU A 39 4.56 7.53 19.83
C LEU A 39 5.86 7.02 19.17
N GLN A 40 5.75 6.04 18.26
CA GLN A 40 6.89 5.48 17.54
C GLN A 40 7.25 6.30 16.28
N GLY A 41 6.24 6.89 15.61
CA GLY A 41 6.41 7.63 14.38
C GLY A 41 6.87 9.07 14.56
N HIS A 42 6.70 9.65 15.75
CA HIS A 42 7.09 11.00 16.05
C HIS A 42 8.09 11.05 17.21
N PRO A 43 9.31 11.59 17.00
CA PRO A 43 10.25 11.80 18.08
C PRO A 43 9.73 12.91 19.02
N GLY A 44 10.05 12.80 20.30
CA GLY A 44 9.76 13.83 21.30
C GLY A 44 9.11 13.30 22.57
N SER A 45 8.70 14.25 23.42
CA SER A 45 7.92 13.97 24.63
C SER A 45 6.48 13.57 24.26
N VAL A 46 5.74 12.99 25.22
CA VAL A 46 4.35 12.58 24.98
C VAL A 46 3.47 13.80 24.67
N GLU A 47 3.79 14.95 25.26
CA GLU A 47 3.10 16.23 25.06
C GLU A 47 3.29 16.78 23.65
N GLU A 48 4.52 16.75 23.12
CA GLU A 48 4.82 17.18 21.74
C GLU A 48 4.12 16.28 20.71
N VAL A 49 4.05 14.97 20.98
CA VAL A 49 3.29 14.02 20.15
C VAL A 49 1.79 14.31 20.27
N ALA A 50 1.29 14.61 21.47
CA ALA A 50 -0.12 14.92 21.72
C ALA A 50 -0.60 16.17 20.99
N GLU A 51 0.24 17.21 20.87
CA GLU A 51 -0.07 18.41 20.09
C GLU A 51 -0.33 18.05 18.61
N LYS A 52 0.61 17.34 17.99
CA LYS A 52 0.51 16.89 16.59
C LYS A 52 -0.68 15.96 16.38
N LEU A 53 -0.89 15.02 17.30
CA LEU A 53 -2.01 14.08 17.23
C LEU A 53 -3.35 14.82 17.37
N ASN A 54 -3.46 15.82 18.24
CA ASN A 54 -4.69 16.61 18.37
C ASN A 54 -5.06 17.31 17.06
N ASP A 55 -4.08 17.87 16.35
CA ASP A 55 -4.33 18.50 15.05
C ASP A 55 -4.73 17.47 13.98
N HIS A 56 -4.09 16.30 13.98
CA HIS A 56 -4.52 15.19 13.15
C HIS A 56 -5.97 14.77 13.43
N LEU A 57 -6.33 14.56 14.69
CA LEU A 57 -7.68 14.14 15.10
C LEU A 57 -8.74 15.19 14.73
N LYS A 58 -8.46 16.48 14.95
CA LYS A 58 -9.33 17.57 14.48
C LYS A 58 -9.51 17.54 12.97
N ALA A 59 -8.43 17.32 12.21
CA ALA A 59 -8.50 17.22 10.76
C ALA A 59 -9.35 16.01 10.30
N ARG A 60 -9.27 14.88 11.01
CA ARG A 60 -10.12 13.70 10.73
C ARG A 60 -11.61 13.99 10.95
N CYS A 61 -11.94 14.67 12.03
CA CYS A 61 -13.30 15.04 12.41
C CYS A 61 -13.83 16.30 11.69
N SER A 62 -13.02 16.92 10.83
CA SER A 62 -13.39 18.12 10.09
C SER A 62 -14.47 17.82 9.02
N SER A 63 -14.76 18.81 8.17
CA SER A 63 -15.65 18.65 7.02
C SER A 63 -15.23 17.52 6.07
N TRP A 64 -13.99 17.03 6.15
CA TRP A 64 -13.49 15.88 5.38
C TRP A 64 -14.04 14.53 5.86
N LYS A 65 -14.54 14.43 7.10
CA LYS A 65 -15.13 13.21 7.70
C LYS A 65 -14.31 11.94 7.41
N LEU A 66 -13.03 11.95 7.78
CA LEU A 66 -12.08 10.90 7.39
C LEU A 66 -12.37 9.53 8.03
N ASP A 67 -13.09 9.50 9.16
CA ASP A 67 -13.53 8.25 9.80
C ASP A 67 -14.64 7.56 8.97
N ASP A 68 -15.53 8.34 8.35
CA ASP A 68 -16.64 7.84 7.53
C ASP A 68 -16.29 7.74 6.03
N PHE A 69 -15.13 8.24 5.62
CA PHE A 69 -14.77 8.42 4.21
C PHE A 69 -14.88 7.13 3.38
N LEU A 70 -14.60 5.97 3.99
CA LEU A 70 -14.68 4.67 3.35
C LEU A 70 -16.12 4.19 3.11
N SER A 71 -17.10 4.70 3.85
CA SER A 71 -18.52 4.35 3.68
C SER A 71 -19.17 5.05 2.48
N VAL A 72 -18.55 6.13 1.99
CA VAL A 72 -19.11 6.97 0.93
C VAL A 72 -18.75 6.39 -0.45
N PRO A 73 -19.72 6.25 -1.37
CA PRO A 73 -19.43 5.80 -2.74
C PRO A 73 -18.45 6.73 -3.48
N ARG A 74 -17.47 6.12 -4.16
CA ARG A 74 -16.47 6.83 -4.97
C ARG A 74 -17.10 7.41 -6.26
N ARG A 75 -17.59 8.65 -6.19
CA ARG A 75 -18.23 9.34 -7.33
C ARG A 75 -17.42 10.50 -7.92
N HIS A 76 -16.25 10.81 -7.37
CA HIS A 76 -15.43 11.93 -7.83
C HIS A 76 -14.91 11.68 -9.26
N PRO A 77 -14.94 12.67 -10.18
CA PRO A 77 -14.50 12.51 -11.57
C PRO A 77 -13.06 11.99 -11.73
N ILE A 78 -12.20 12.21 -10.74
CA ILE A 78 -10.83 11.68 -10.72
C ILE A 78 -10.80 10.15 -10.84
N HIS A 79 -11.82 9.45 -10.36
CA HIS A 79 -11.88 7.98 -10.42
C HIS A 79 -12.07 7.44 -11.84
N ASN A 80 -12.50 8.27 -12.79
CA ASN A 80 -12.53 7.91 -14.21
C ASN A 80 -11.12 7.80 -14.81
N HIS A 81 -10.15 8.55 -14.25
CA HIS A 81 -8.77 8.60 -14.71
C HIS A 81 -7.82 7.81 -13.81
N TRP A 82 -8.16 7.71 -12.53
CA TRP A 82 -7.47 6.93 -11.51
C TRP A 82 -8.41 5.86 -11.00
N LYS A 83 -8.61 4.83 -11.85
CA LYS A 83 -9.27 3.61 -11.41
C LYS A 83 -8.46 3.04 -10.26
N HIS A 84 -9.12 2.65 -9.18
CA HIS A 84 -8.53 2.14 -7.94
C HIS A 84 -7.21 1.37 -8.16
N GLY A 85 -6.21 1.66 -7.33
CA GLY A 85 -5.05 0.78 -7.18
C GLY A 85 -5.54 -0.64 -6.85
N ILE A 86 -4.81 -1.65 -7.32
CA ILE A 86 -5.13 -3.02 -6.97
C ILE A 86 -4.66 -3.22 -5.52
N THR A 87 -5.61 -3.37 -4.60
CA THR A 87 -5.34 -3.56 -3.17
C THR A 87 -5.81 -4.94 -2.73
N GLY A 88 -4.97 -5.67 -1.99
CA GLY A 88 -5.33 -6.98 -1.45
C GLY A 88 -4.32 -7.49 -0.42
N LEU A 89 -4.63 -8.58 0.26
CA LEU A 89 -3.68 -9.26 1.14
C LEU A 89 -2.52 -9.82 0.31
N SER A 90 -1.32 -9.76 0.86
CA SER A 90 -0.16 -10.44 0.30
C SER A 90 -0.38 -11.95 0.39
N GLY A 91 -0.13 -12.66 -0.72
CA GLY A 91 -0.08 -14.12 -0.72
C GLY A 91 1.25 -14.70 -0.23
N VAL A 92 2.20 -13.82 0.15
CA VAL A 92 3.58 -14.18 0.51
C VAL A 92 3.89 -13.77 1.95
N LEU A 93 3.46 -12.58 2.37
CA LEU A 93 3.71 -12.05 3.71
C LEU A 93 2.42 -12.06 4.53
N GLU A 94 2.50 -12.59 5.74
CA GLU A 94 1.36 -12.64 6.66
C GLU A 94 0.96 -11.23 7.11
N ASN A 95 -0.35 -10.94 7.14
CA ASN A 95 -0.93 -9.67 7.58
C ASN A 95 -0.41 -8.40 6.86
N VAL A 96 0.12 -8.54 5.64
CA VAL A 96 0.57 -7.41 4.82
C VAL A 96 -0.43 -7.14 3.70
N ILE A 97 -0.81 -5.88 3.52
CA ILE A 97 -1.59 -5.42 2.37
C ILE A 97 -0.64 -4.95 1.28
N VAL A 98 -0.87 -5.40 0.05
CA VAL A 98 -0.22 -4.88 -1.15
C VAL A 98 -1.16 -3.88 -1.81
N ASN A 99 -0.66 -2.67 -2.07
CA ASN A 99 -1.34 -1.68 -2.91
C ASN A 99 -0.49 -1.39 -4.15
N ILE A 100 -1.04 -1.66 -5.34
CA ILE A 100 -0.36 -1.45 -6.62
C ILE A 100 -0.95 -0.22 -7.29
N GLU A 101 -0.13 0.83 -7.40
CA GLU A 101 -0.49 2.09 -8.07
C GLU A 101 0.24 2.22 -9.42
N GLN A 102 -0.49 2.64 -10.44
CA GLN A 102 0.07 2.84 -11.77
C GLN A 102 0.48 4.32 -11.96
N THR A 103 1.79 4.59 -11.95
CA THR A 103 2.33 5.97 -12.02
C THR A 103 2.42 6.56 -13.43
N ARG A 104 2.18 5.78 -14.51
CA ARG A 104 2.24 6.23 -15.92
C ARG A 104 1.15 5.61 -16.78
N LYS A 105 0.80 6.22 -17.94
CA LYS A 105 -0.03 5.60 -18.99
C LYS A 105 0.70 4.41 -19.64
N ALA A 106 0.71 3.25 -19.00
CA ALA A 106 1.03 2.00 -19.67
C ALA A 106 -0.17 1.62 -20.54
N LYS A 107 0.07 1.23 -21.80
CA LYS A 107 -0.95 0.57 -22.62
C LYS A 107 -1.49 -0.63 -21.83
N LYS A 108 -2.80 -0.62 -21.65
CA LYS A 108 -3.68 -1.32 -20.69
C LYS A 108 -3.46 -2.78 -20.29
N SER A 109 -2.51 -3.59 -20.79
CA SER A 109 -2.84 -5.03 -20.90
C SER A 109 -1.86 -6.11 -20.42
N CYS A 110 -0.62 -5.83 -20.00
CA CYS A 110 0.33 -6.92 -19.68
C CYS A 110 0.94 -6.86 -18.28
N LEU A 111 1.57 -5.74 -17.91
CA LEU A 111 2.39 -5.65 -16.69
C LEU A 111 1.56 -5.65 -15.39
N THR A 112 0.31 -5.19 -15.44
CA THR A 112 -0.55 -5.10 -14.25
C THR A 112 -1.12 -6.45 -13.83
N ALA A 113 -1.39 -7.37 -14.77
CA ALA A 113 -2.01 -8.66 -14.46
C ALA A 113 -1.02 -9.64 -13.80
N GLU A 114 0.19 -9.75 -14.33
CA GLU A 114 1.20 -10.70 -13.80
C GLU A 114 1.79 -10.23 -12.47
N ALA A 115 2.11 -8.94 -12.33
CA ALA A 115 2.59 -8.39 -11.05
C ALA A 115 1.53 -8.53 -9.95
N THR A 116 0.26 -8.30 -10.28
CA THR A 116 -0.85 -8.52 -9.36
C THR A 116 -0.96 -9.99 -8.95
N LYS A 117 -0.92 -10.92 -9.90
CA LYS A 117 -1.05 -12.35 -9.62
C LYS A 117 0.13 -12.84 -8.76
N LEU A 118 1.34 -12.39 -9.04
CA LEU A 118 2.52 -12.74 -8.25
C LEU A 118 2.44 -12.19 -6.82
N CYS A 119 2.08 -10.91 -6.64
CA CYS A 119 1.98 -10.30 -5.32
C CYS A 119 0.84 -10.87 -4.45
N LEU A 120 -0.29 -11.22 -5.07
CA LEU A 120 -1.47 -11.72 -4.36
C LEU A 120 -1.45 -13.24 -4.13
N THR A 121 -0.76 -14.02 -4.96
CA THR A 121 -0.78 -15.50 -4.86
C THR A 121 0.56 -16.12 -4.52
N GLY A 122 1.66 -15.36 -4.60
CA GLY A 122 3.02 -15.88 -4.45
C GLY A 122 3.47 -16.81 -5.59
N LYS A 123 2.65 -17.01 -6.64
CA LYS A 123 2.92 -17.93 -7.74
C LYS A 123 2.99 -17.18 -9.07
N MET A 124 4.04 -17.47 -9.84
CA MET A 124 4.15 -17.06 -11.23
C MET A 124 3.61 -18.19 -12.10
N GLU A 125 2.38 -18.08 -12.57
CA GLU A 125 1.86 -18.97 -13.61
C GLU A 125 2.04 -18.29 -14.95
N SER A 126 2.73 -18.92 -15.90
CA SER A 126 2.94 -18.37 -17.23
C SER A 126 1.59 -18.13 -17.91
N SER A 127 1.13 -16.88 -17.94
CA SER A 127 -0.02 -16.48 -18.73
C SER A 127 0.50 -15.80 -19.97
N ALA A 128 0.35 -16.45 -21.13
CA ALA A 128 0.79 -15.92 -22.40
C ALA A 128 0.06 -14.60 -22.71
N CYS A 129 0.71 -13.46 -22.43
CA CYS A 129 0.23 -12.16 -22.87
C CYS A 129 0.78 -11.86 -24.27
N HIS A 130 -0.09 -11.81 -25.26
CA HIS A 130 0.27 -11.44 -26.64
C HIS A 130 0.56 -9.93 -26.73
N LEU A 131 1.84 -9.58 -26.89
CA LEU A 131 2.30 -8.22 -27.17
C LEU A 131 2.71 -8.12 -28.64
N THR A 132 1.81 -7.68 -29.51
CA THR A 132 2.20 -7.24 -30.86
C THR A 132 2.68 -5.80 -30.78
N ARG A 133 4.00 -5.60 -30.80
CA ARG A 133 4.60 -4.30 -31.09
C ARG A 133 5.56 -4.47 -32.27
N ARG A 134 5.21 -3.90 -33.43
CA ARG A 134 6.16 -3.71 -34.53
C ARG A 134 7.24 -2.73 -34.02
N ASN A 135 8.49 -3.14 -34.05
CA ASN A 135 9.64 -2.25 -34.00
C ASN A 135 10.59 -2.60 -35.16
N PRO A 136 10.94 -1.65 -36.04
CA PRO A 136 11.68 -1.93 -37.28
C PRO A 136 13.22 -1.97 -37.12
N ALA A 137 13.76 -1.94 -35.91
CA ALA A 137 15.19 -2.08 -35.66
C ALA A 137 15.41 -3.10 -34.55
N GLY A 138 16.15 -4.15 -34.87
CA GLY A 138 16.37 -5.32 -34.02
C GLY A 138 17.35 -5.07 -32.88
N HIS A 139 17.15 -5.85 -31.82
CA HIS A 139 18.02 -6.12 -30.67
C HIS A 139 18.27 -4.99 -29.65
N GLU A 140 17.66 -5.09 -28.46
CA GLU A 140 18.25 -5.71 -27.25
C GLU A 140 17.13 -6.07 -26.25
N ASP A 141 17.32 -7.12 -25.45
CA ASP A 141 16.30 -7.65 -24.54
C ASP A 141 16.13 -6.78 -23.29
N ASP A 142 15.07 -5.96 -23.25
CA ASP A 142 14.68 -5.18 -22.06
C ASP A 142 14.23 -6.10 -20.91
N LYS A 143 15.14 -6.45 -20.00
CA LYS A 143 14.83 -7.11 -18.72
C LYS A 143 14.28 -6.10 -17.71
N ILE A 144 13.16 -6.42 -17.05
CA ILE A 144 12.66 -5.64 -15.91
C ILE A 144 13.02 -6.42 -14.65
N LEU A 145 13.93 -5.86 -13.84
CA LEU A 145 14.29 -6.36 -12.52
C LEU A 145 13.39 -5.69 -11.48
N LEU A 146 12.60 -6.49 -10.76
CA LEU A 146 11.95 -6.04 -9.53
C LEU A 146 12.79 -6.52 -8.35
N ASP A 147 13.32 -5.58 -7.57
CA ASP A 147 13.98 -5.86 -6.30
C ASP A 147 12.98 -5.65 -5.17
N VAL A 148 12.62 -6.74 -4.49
CA VAL A 148 11.83 -6.69 -3.26
C VAL A 148 12.69 -7.28 -2.15
N LYS A 149 13.24 -6.41 -1.29
CA LYS A 149 14.07 -6.77 -0.12
C LYS A 149 15.19 -7.78 -0.42
N GLY A 150 15.94 -7.60 -1.51
CA GLY A 150 17.10 -8.44 -1.84
C GLY A 150 16.76 -9.74 -2.56
N HIS A 151 15.50 -9.96 -2.90
CA HIS A 151 15.10 -10.99 -3.86
C HIS A 151 15.01 -10.36 -5.25
N LYS A 152 16.03 -10.63 -6.08
CA LYS A 152 16.03 -10.26 -7.50
C LYS A 152 15.08 -11.18 -8.24
N ILE A 153 13.96 -10.64 -8.70
CA ILE A 153 13.02 -11.38 -9.55
C ILE A 153 13.23 -10.92 -10.99
N GLU A 154 13.73 -11.83 -11.83
CA GLU A 154 14.02 -11.58 -13.24
C GLU A 154 12.76 -11.85 -14.07
N LEU A 155 12.12 -10.79 -14.57
CA LEU A 155 10.97 -10.92 -15.47
C LEU A 155 11.48 -11.10 -16.92
N ALA A 156 11.48 -12.34 -17.41
CA ALA A 156 11.82 -12.63 -18.80
C ALA A 156 10.67 -12.22 -19.74
N LYS A 157 10.92 -11.28 -20.66
CA LYS A 157 10.04 -11.09 -21.82
C LYS A 157 10.32 -12.19 -22.83
N ARG A 158 9.39 -13.12 -23.00
CA ARG A 158 9.44 -14.11 -24.09
C ARG A 158 8.97 -13.46 -25.39
N THR A 159 9.88 -13.16 -26.30
CA THR A 159 9.56 -12.77 -27.69
C THR A 159 9.32 -14.03 -28.52
N THR A 160 8.07 -14.34 -28.83
CA THR A 160 7.77 -15.38 -29.83
C THR A 160 7.99 -14.83 -31.23
N LYS A 161 9.06 -15.26 -31.91
CA LYS A 161 9.24 -15.07 -33.36
C LYS A 161 8.18 -15.89 -34.10
N SER A 162 7.12 -15.25 -34.58
CA SER A 162 6.24 -15.88 -35.59
C SER A 162 6.93 -15.81 -36.95
N ARG A 163 7.37 -16.97 -37.45
CA ARG A 163 7.88 -17.19 -38.81
C ARG A 163 6.68 -17.26 -39.75
N TRP A 164 6.52 -16.27 -40.62
CA TRP A 164 5.58 -16.34 -41.74
C TRP A 164 6.40 -16.67 -42.99
N THR A 165 6.12 -17.82 -43.60
CA THR A 165 6.43 -18.13 -45.00
C THR A 165 5.55 -17.31 -45.92
#